data_AF-A0A811G5I2-F1
#
_entry.id   AF-A0A811G5I2-F1
#
_cell.length_a   1.000
_cell.length_b   1.000
_cell.length_c   1.000
_cell.angle_alpha   90.00
_cell.angle_beta   90.00
_cell.angle_gamma   90.00
#
_symmetry.space_group_name_H-M   'P 1'
#
loop_
_entity.id
_entity.type
_entity.pdbx_description
1 polymer ?
#
loop_
_entity_poly.entity_id
_entity_poly.type
_entity_poly.pdbx_seq_one_letter_code
_entity_poly.pdbx_strand_id
1 'polypeptide(L)'
;MTRIVQNSPRPAGLPETENSTAAQGWQPFLHSNVMFSETPTGVEFHDDFRRFSIDGPGAYKAFRAATPLFEGNVLFADALQHLGPAGAQTIKLFESELYRHGMLTRLTPENPSVAAYQWGGPLDGILRLLANYTPTPIAVLEKISRTPFTICCNHSESAHLIKASLEENGCATVRCAALSPDTSHLRPLLSLSWRELSDAATITVRRIGNGLVIASDVAAEAVAATHVLESLSNEKETAEVPEALIRMAGIVASFEAFKIVSGVMPATLTQALVRIDLSTGEVTQHQLGQQQHDNGDSPLFSLVDPLLGFTPRFLDDDITQMPLRLSQVPVTSPDQRRWVVTGWALDTLEAARERAVEEATTRVLLSQQSARTILDAPLMQPTGLPTPAAVGSSQEEAMERALPRAAAYWSFHSATQGISEVVPFHAGSEPTSCVRDAQELYGAATSTFLELTPLWGHSVVVVQCDNPILSVVAAGDTAEQAAVSAAYGHLALAQLHADKHCPPHDGWSHALPALALRESSMRCLAEEPVTELLTDPRLSAAGLTAVALRPRTWIPASPPTVDSAVHRPLVS
;
A
#
# COMPACT_ATOMS: atom_id res chain seq x y z
N MET A 1 -42.62 21.94 -11.57
CA MET A 1 -41.46 21.44 -12.33
C MET A 1 -40.35 21.19 -11.33
N THR A 2 -40.10 19.91 -11.01
CA THR A 2 -39.09 19.45 -10.07
C THR A 2 -37.73 19.54 -10.77
N ARG A 3 -36.75 20.21 -10.16
CA ARG A 3 -35.39 20.33 -10.71
C ARG A 3 -34.45 19.46 -9.87
N ILE A 4 -33.53 18.76 -10.53
CA ILE A 4 -32.54 17.89 -9.88
C ILE A 4 -31.20 18.61 -9.92
N VAL A 5 -30.53 18.72 -8.78
CA VAL A 5 -29.18 19.30 -8.66
C VAL A 5 -28.22 18.17 -8.29
N GLN A 6 -27.34 17.79 -9.22
CA GLN A 6 -26.30 16.77 -9.03
C GLN A 6 -24.95 17.40 -8.69
N ASN A 7 -24.18 16.77 -7.80
CA ASN A 7 -22.80 17.18 -7.46
C ASN A 7 -21.86 15.96 -7.21
N SER A 8 -21.99 14.84 -7.93
CA SER A 8 -21.05 13.71 -7.82
C SER A 8 -21.01 12.84 -9.11
N PRO A 9 -19.87 12.20 -9.43
CA PRO A 9 -19.66 11.44 -10.66
C PRO A 9 -20.41 10.09 -10.68
N ARG A 10 -20.71 9.60 -11.90
CA ARG A 10 -21.38 8.32 -12.18
C ARG A 10 -20.43 7.12 -12.01
N PRO A 11 -20.81 6.07 -11.28
CA PRO A 11 -20.22 4.73 -11.43
C PRO A 11 -21.00 3.86 -12.43
N ALA A 12 -20.34 2.84 -12.97
CA ALA A 12 -20.89 1.85 -13.90
C ALA A 12 -22.03 1.05 -13.26
N GLY A 13 -23.08 0.79 -14.05
CA GLY A 13 -24.31 0.13 -13.61
C GLY A 13 -24.07 -1.30 -13.11
N LEU A 14 -24.83 -1.69 -12.09
CA LEU A 14 -25.02 -3.10 -11.73
C LEU A 14 -25.53 -3.86 -12.97
N PRO A 15 -25.06 -5.11 -13.21
CA PRO A 15 -25.47 -5.86 -14.39
C PRO A 15 -26.99 -6.07 -14.38
N GLU A 16 -27.63 -5.51 -15.40
CA GLU A 16 -29.03 -5.74 -15.73
C GLU A 16 -29.22 -7.22 -16.09
N THR A 17 -29.60 -8.05 -15.13
CA THR A 17 -30.43 -9.23 -15.41
C THR A 17 -31.86 -8.78 -15.65
N GLU A 18 -32.05 -7.88 -16.62
CA GLU A 18 -33.33 -7.67 -17.27
C GLU A 18 -33.58 -8.90 -18.15
N ASN A 19 -34.65 -9.66 -17.87
CA ASN A 19 -35.46 -10.43 -18.84
C ASN A 19 -36.34 -11.53 -18.21
N SER A 20 -36.52 -11.60 -16.88
CA SER A 20 -37.50 -12.53 -16.28
C SER A 20 -38.45 -11.91 -15.23
N THR A 21 -38.16 -10.71 -14.74
CA THR A 21 -38.86 -10.07 -13.60
C THR A 21 -40.07 -9.19 -13.95
N ALA A 22 -40.27 -8.84 -15.22
CA ALA A 22 -41.35 -7.93 -15.63
C ALA A 22 -42.77 -8.49 -15.42
N ALA A 23 -42.93 -9.80 -15.15
CA ALA A 23 -44.24 -10.46 -15.08
C ALA A 23 -44.86 -10.51 -13.66
N GLN A 24 -44.10 -10.30 -12.58
CA GLN A 24 -44.58 -10.47 -11.19
C GLN A 24 -44.64 -9.17 -10.35
N GLY A 25 -44.16 -8.04 -10.89
CA GLY A 25 -44.04 -6.78 -10.13
C GLY A 25 -42.83 -6.77 -9.20
N TRP A 26 -42.57 -5.63 -8.54
CA TRP A 26 -41.47 -5.46 -7.58
C TRP A 26 -41.93 -4.69 -6.33
N GLN A 27 -41.19 -4.85 -5.24
CA GLN A 27 -41.38 -4.10 -4.01
C GLN A 27 -40.20 -3.14 -3.82
N PRO A 28 -40.41 -1.83 -3.67
CA PRO A 28 -39.31 -0.90 -3.51
C PRO A 28 -38.78 -0.97 -2.08
N PHE A 29 -37.47 -1.11 -1.93
CA PHE A 29 -36.77 -1.13 -0.66
C PHE A 29 -35.71 -0.04 -0.62
N LEU A 30 -35.93 0.99 0.21
CA LEU A 30 -34.94 2.00 0.51
C LEU A 30 -33.81 1.37 1.32
N HIS A 31 -32.57 1.56 0.90
CA HIS A 31 -31.42 0.99 1.58
C HIS A 31 -31.34 1.46 3.04
N SER A 32 -30.93 0.56 3.92
CA SER A 32 -30.94 0.78 5.37
C SER A 32 -29.97 1.86 5.86
N ASN A 33 -28.94 2.20 5.07
CA ASN A 33 -27.99 3.26 5.36
C ASN A 33 -28.36 4.62 4.73
N VAL A 34 -29.48 4.71 4.01
CA VAL A 34 -29.91 5.97 3.38
C VAL A 34 -30.63 6.83 4.40
N MET A 35 -30.12 8.04 4.60
CA MET A 35 -30.74 9.09 5.38
C MET A 35 -31.34 10.16 4.47
N PHE A 36 -32.37 10.84 4.94
CA PHE A 36 -32.98 11.96 4.22
C PHE A 36 -33.28 13.13 5.15
N SER A 37 -33.11 14.35 4.63
CA SER A 37 -33.29 15.60 5.39
C SER A 37 -34.03 16.66 4.59
N GLU A 38 -34.68 17.60 5.29
CA GLU A 38 -35.39 18.73 4.67
C GLU A 38 -34.38 19.80 4.23
N THR A 39 -34.49 20.25 2.99
CA THR A 39 -33.71 21.38 2.47
C THR A 39 -34.61 22.59 2.19
N PRO A 40 -34.07 23.81 2.02
CA PRO A 40 -34.90 24.98 1.69
C PRO A 40 -35.75 24.83 0.43
N THR A 41 -35.34 23.95 -0.49
CA THR A 41 -35.97 23.73 -1.79
C THR A 41 -36.69 22.39 -1.92
N GLY A 42 -36.48 21.43 -1.00
CA GLY A 42 -37.09 20.10 -1.10
C GLY A 42 -36.54 19.09 -0.10
N VAL A 43 -36.02 17.97 -0.60
CA VAL A 43 -35.47 16.86 0.20
C VAL A 43 -34.10 16.44 -0.32
N GLU A 44 -33.15 16.20 0.57
CA GLU A 44 -31.83 15.63 0.26
C GLU A 44 -31.75 14.19 0.78
N PHE A 45 -31.15 13.32 -0.02
CA PHE A 45 -30.84 11.94 0.30
C PHE A 45 -29.32 11.77 0.33
N HIS A 46 -28.83 11.05 1.32
CA HIS A 46 -27.42 10.70 1.39
C HIS A 46 -27.21 9.33 2.03
N ASP A 47 -26.17 8.65 1.58
CA ASP A 47 -25.59 7.46 2.23
C ASP A 47 -24.12 7.78 2.58
N ASP A 48 -23.35 6.75 2.91
CA ASP A 48 -21.92 6.89 3.29
C ASP A 48 -21.04 7.46 2.17
N PHE A 49 -21.47 7.43 0.91
CA PHE A 49 -20.67 7.74 -0.28
C PHE A 49 -21.31 8.72 -1.25
N ARG A 50 -22.63 8.88 -1.22
CA ARG A 50 -23.42 9.56 -2.25
C ARG A 50 -24.40 10.54 -1.63
N ARG A 51 -24.70 11.60 -2.38
CA ARG A 51 -25.75 12.55 -2.03
C ARG A 51 -26.46 13.09 -3.27
N PHE A 52 -27.76 13.31 -3.17
CA PHE A 52 -28.53 14.03 -4.19
C PHE A 52 -29.78 14.67 -3.59
N SER A 53 -30.33 15.67 -4.29
CA SER A 53 -31.53 16.39 -3.82
C SER A 53 -32.62 16.43 -4.88
N ILE A 54 -33.87 16.45 -4.40
CA ILE A 54 -35.07 16.62 -5.22
C ILE A 54 -35.75 17.91 -4.78
N ASP A 55 -35.71 18.93 -5.66
CA ASP A 55 -36.32 20.23 -5.39
C ASP A 55 -37.83 20.20 -5.69
N GLY A 56 -38.64 20.52 -4.69
CA GLY A 56 -40.08 20.67 -4.87
C GLY A 56 -40.75 21.24 -3.62
N PRO A 57 -41.73 22.15 -3.78
CA PRO A 57 -42.54 22.63 -2.65
C PRO A 57 -43.22 21.44 -1.95
N GLY A 58 -42.84 21.19 -0.70
CA GLY A 58 -43.37 20.07 0.08
C GLY A 58 -42.82 18.68 -0.26
N ALA A 59 -41.73 18.58 -1.04
CA ALA A 59 -41.12 17.31 -1.41
C ALA A 59 -40.71 16.47 -0.18
N TYR A 60 -40.12 17.10 0.85
CA TYR A 60 -39.79 16.44 2.11
C TYR A 60 -41.03 15.85 2.82
N LYS A 61 -42.12 16.62 2.91
CA LYS A 61 -43.37 16.16 3.51
C LYS A 61 -43.99 15.02 2.71
N ALA A 62 -43.96 15.10 1.39
CA ALA A 62 -44.45 14.07 0.49
C ALA A 62 -43.64 12.77 0.63
N PHE A 63 -42.31 12.86 0.64
CA PHE A 63 -41.45 11.68 0.82
C PHE A 63 -41.62 11.06 2.20
N ARG A 64 -41.63 11.87 3.27
CA ARG A 64 -41.84 11.39 4.65
C ARG A 64 -43.16 10.63 4.82
N ALA A 65 -44.23 11.08 4.14
CA ALA A 65 -45.51 10.38 4.15
C ALA A 65 -45.47 9.08 3.33
N ALA A 66 -44.61 9.01 2.32
CA ALA A 66 -44.45 7.87 1.44
C ALA A 66 -43.42 6.84 1.92
N THR A 67 -42.59 7.15 2.93
CA THR A 67 -41.53 6.27 3.44
C THR A 67 -41.99 4.82 3.68
N PRO A 68 -43.19 4.55 4.26
CA PRO A 68 -43.65 3.17 4.46
C PRO A 68 -43.84 2.36 3.17
N LEU A 69 -44.01 3.03 2.02
CA LEU A 69 -44.10 2.37 0.72
C LEU A 69 -42.76 1.76 0.29
N PHE A 70 -41.65 2.31 0.79
CA PHE A 70 -40.28 1.93 0.44
C PHE A 70 -39.66 0.94 1.44
N GLU A 71 -40.45 0.28 2.27
CA GLU A 71 -39.96 -0.70 3.25
C GLU A 71 -39.85 -2.13 2.71
N GLY A 72 -40.13 -2.36 1.41
CA GLY A 72 -40.12 -3.68 0.80
C GLY A 72 -41.34 -4.56 1.10
N ASN A 73 -42.38 -3.99 1.71
CA ASN A 73 -43.58 -4.73 2.16
C ASN A 73 -44.73 -4.78 1.15
N VAL A 74 -44.75 -3.88 0.17
CA VAL A 74 -45.90 -3.65 -0.72
C VAL A 74 -45.44 -3.68 -2.17
N LEU A 75 -46.21 -4.34 -3.03
CA LEU A 75 -45.98 -4.29 -4.47
C LEU A 75 -46.16 -2.85 -4.98
N PHE A 76 -45.20 -2.37 -5.76
CA PHE A 76 -45.21 -0.99 -6.22
C PHE A 76 -46.49 -0.64 -7.02
N ALA A 77 -46.97 -1.58 -7.83
CA ALA A 77 -48.20 -1.42 -8.58
C ALA A 77 -49.43 -1.22 -7.67
N ASP A 78 -49.51 -1.96 -6.56
CA ASP A 78 -50.63 -1.89 -5.62
C ASP A 78 -50.56 -0.61 -4.76
N ALA A 79 -49.36 -0.20 -4.37
CA ALA A 79 -49.12 1.07 -3.69
C ALA A 79 -49.64 2.26 -4.52
N LEU A 80 -49.46 2.23 -5.83
CA LEU A 80 -49.89 3.31 -6.74
C LEU A 80 -51.40 3.36 -6.96
N GLN A 81 -52.13 2.23 -6.84
CA GLN A 81 -53.59 2.19 -7.04
C GLN A 81 -54.37 3.02 -6.02
N HIS A 82 -53.79 3.22 -4.83
CA HIS A 82 -54.41 3.96 -3.73
C HIS A 82 -54.14 5.47 -3.78
N LEU A 83 -53.40 5.93 -4.79
CA LEU A 83 -52.98 7.33 -4.93
C LEU A 83 -53.68 8.01 -6.11
N GLY A 84 -53.98 9.31 -5.96
CA GLY A 84 -54.40 10.14 -7.09
C GLY A 84 -53.29 10.32 -8.14
N PRO A 85 -53.59 10.78 -9.37
CA PRO A 85 -52.62 10.83 -10.48
C PRO A 85 -51.34 11.61 -10.18
N ALA A 86 -51.46 12.76 -9.51
CA ALA A 86 -50.32 13.59 -9.11
C ALA A 86 -49.47 12.92 -8.01
N GLY A 87 -50.10 12.22 -7.07
CA GLY A 87 -49.41 11.45 -6.03
C GLY A 87 -48.64 10.28 -6.64
N ALA A 88 -49.28 9.51 -7.52
CA ALA A 88 -48.65 8.41 -8.24
C ALA A 88 -47.44 8.88 -9.07
N GLN A 89 -47.52 10.03 -9.74
CA GLN A 89 -46.39 10.60 -10.48
C GLN A 89 -45.23 11.01 -9.55
N THR A 90 -45.53 11.56 -8.38
CA THR A 90 -44.52 11.96 -7.39
C THR A 90 -43.81 10.74 -6.79
N ILE A 91 -44.55 9.69 -6.44
CA ILE A 91 -43.96 8.44 -5.92
C ILE A 91 -43.11 7.74 -6.98
N LYS A 92 -43.55 7.71 -8.24
CA LYS A 92 -42.73 7.21 -9.37
C LYS A 92 -41.43 7.98 -9.53
N LEU A 93 -41.46 9.30 -9.36
CA LEU A 93 -40.26 10.12 -9.40
C LEU A 93 -39.30 9.70 -8.28
N PHE A 94 -39.76 9.65 -7.02
CA PHE A 94 -38.90 9.23 -5.90
C PHE A 94 -38.28 7.85 -6.11
N GLU A 95 -39.09 6.86 -6.50
CA GLU A 95 -38.61 5.50 -6.77
C GLU A 95 -37.51 5.47 -7.83
N SER A 96 -37.73 6.17 -8.96
CA SER A 96 -36.79 6.13 -10.08
C SER A 96 -35.52 6.94 -9.81
N GLU A 97 -35.61 8.05 -9.07
CA GLU A 97 -34.44 8.80 -8.60
C GLU A 97 -33.57 7.96 -7.66
N LEU A 98 -34.19 7.38 -6.62
CA LEU A 98 -33.49 6.57 -5.62
C LEU A 98 -32.86 5.32 -6.25
N TYR A 99 -33.57 4.64 -7.15
CA TYR A 99 -33.04 3.48 -7.86
C TYR A 99 -31.83 3.84 -8.72
N ARG A 100 -31.92 4.93 -9.51
CA ARG A 100 -30.80 5.39 -10.34
C ARG A 100 -29.58 5.78 -9.51
N HIS A 101 -29.77 6.34 -8.32
CA HIS A 101 -28.67 6.68 -7.42
C HIS A 101 -28.17 5.50 -6.59
N GLY A 102 -28.73 4.29 -6.81
CA GLY A 102 -28.35 3.06 -6.12
C GLY A 102 -28.61 3.12 -4.61
N MET A 103 -29.63 3.88 -4.19
CA MET A 103 -30.11 4.02 -2.81
C MET A 103 -31.41 3.23 -2.56
N LEU A 104 -31.90 2.54 -3.59
CA LEU A 104 -33.12 1.73 -3.55
C LEU A 104 -32.89 0.46 -4.35
N THR A 105 -33.34 -0.66 -3.79
CA THR A 105 -33.40 -1.95 -4.49
C THR A 105 -34.84 -2.25 -4.86
N ARG A 106 -35.04 -2.77 -6.07
CA ARG A 106 -36.31 -3.35 -6.51
C ARG A 106 -36.33 -4.81 -6.12
N LEU A 107 -36.95 -5.13 -4.99
CA LEU A 107 -37.05 -6.51 -4.52
C LEU A 107 -38.00 -7.29 -5.42
N THR A 108 -37.56 -8.49 -5.79
CA THR A 108 -38.40 -9.46 -6.48
C THR A 108 -39.34 -10.14 -5.48
N PRO A 109 -40.61 -10.37 -5.82
CA PRO A 109 -41.51 -11.18 -5.00
C PRO A 109 -40.98 -12.62 -4.94
N GLU A 110 -40.36 -12.98 -3.82
CA GLU A 110 -39.83 -14.31 -3.58
C GLU A 110 -40.86 -15.17 -2.82
N ASN A 111 -40.98 -16.45 -3.20
CA ASN A 111 -41.71 -17.42 -2.38
C ASN A 111 -40.82 -17.84 -1.20
N PRO A 112 -41.19 -17.57 0.06
CA PRO A 112 -40.30 -17.80 1.20
C PRO A 112 -40.14 -19.29 1.50
N SER A 113 -38.91 -19.80 1.60
CA SER A 113 -38.60 -21.19 1.98
C SER A 113 -37.74 -21.34 3.27
N VAL A 114 -37.11 -20.28 3.83
CA VAL A 114 -36.53 -20.32 5.22
C VAL A 114 -37.61 -20.42 6.31
N ALA A 115 -38.89 -20.45 5.91
CA ALA A 115 -40.12 -20.71 6.65
C ALA A 115 -40.80 -19.45 7.28
N ALA A 116 -41.63 -18.78 6.47
CA ALA A 116 -42.57 -17.71 6.83
C ALA A 116 -41.97 -16.43 7.45
N TYR A 117 -40.97 -15.86 6.78
CA TYR A 117 -40.37 -14.57 7.17
C TYR A 117 -41.40 -13.43 7.25
N GLN A 118 -41.23 -12.58 8.28
CA GLN A 118 -41.90 -11.30 8.42
C GLN A 118 -40.83 -10.24 8.67
N TRP A 119 -40.87 -9.14 7.91
CA TRP A 119 -40.10 -7.94 8.22
C TRP A 119 -40.37 -7.52 9.68
N GLY A 120 -39.31 -7.22 10.43
CA GLY A 120 -39.35 -6.97 11.88
C GLY A 120 -39.12 -8.21 12.77
N GLY A 121 -38.82 -9.39 12.19
CA GLY A 121 -38.41 -10.58 12.94
C GLY A 121 -36.92 -10.59 13.34
N PRO A 122 -36.42 -11.68 13.98
CA PRO A 122 -35.04 -11.79 14.43
C PRO A 122 -33.98 -11.62 13.33
N LEU A 123 -34.32 -11.97 12.09
CA LEU A 123 -33.44 -11.91 10.91
C LEU A 123 -33.63 -10.61 10.10
N ASP A 124 -34.43 -9.65 10.58
CA ASP A 124 -34.72 -8.41 9.85
C ASP A 124 -33.44 -7.61 9.54
N GLY A 125 -32.52 -7.53 10.51
CA GLY A 125 -31.25 -6.82 10.33
C GLY A 125 -30.42 -7.37 9.16
N ILE A 126 -30.24 -8.70 9.10
CA ILE A 126 -29.43 -9.32 8.05
C ILE A 126 -30.13 -9.28 6.68
N LEU A 127 -31.46 -9.36 6.65
CA LEU A 127 -32.21 -9.26 5.40
C LEU A 127 -32.24 -7.85 4.85
N ARG A 128 -32.36 -6.83 5.71
CA ARG A 128 -32.19 -5.42 5.31
C ARG A 128 -30.79 -5.15 4.78
N LEU A 129 -29.77 -5.76 5.40
CA LEU A 129 -28.41 -5.67 4.90
C LEU A 129 -28.28 -6.30 3.52
N LEU A 130 -28.77 -7.53 3.31
CA LEU A 130 -28.75 -8.20 2.01
C LEU A 130 -29.55 -7.45 0.95
N ALA A 131 -30.68 -6.86 1.32
CA ALA A 131 -31.53 -6.08 0.42
C ALA A 131 -30.84 -4.82 -0.13
N ASN A 132 -29.78 -4.32 0.52
CA ASN A 132 -28.95 -3.25 -0.05
C ASN A 132 -28.15 -3.73 -1.29
N TYR A 133 -27.88 -5.04 -1.40
CA TYR A 133 -26.96 -5.60 -2.41
C TYR A 133 -27.63 -6.53 -3.43
N THR A 134 -28.82 -7.06 -3.14
CA THR A 134 -29.50 -8.01 -4.04
C THR A 134 -31.02 -7.81 -4.08
N PRO A 135 -31.67 -8.02 -5.25
CA PRO A 135 -33.13 -8.04 -5.36
C PRO A 135 -33.77 -9.29 -4.75
N THR A 136 -32.98 -10.33 -4.44
CA THR A 136 -33.44 -11.63 -3.91
C THR A 136 -32.77 -11.95 -2.55
N PRO A 137 -32.96 -11.12 -1.51
CA PRO A 137 -32.28 -11.31 -0.23
C PRO A 137 -32.70 -12.61 0.47
N ILE A 138 -33.92 -13.11 0.24
CA ILE A 138 -34.41 -14.34 0.89
C ILE A 138 -33.72 -15.55 0.30
N ALA A 139 -33.61 -15.66 -1.03
CA ALA A 139 -32.89 -16.76 -1.68
C ALA A 139 -31.40 -16.82 -1.28
N VAL A 140 -30.76 -15.65 -1.11
CA VAL A 140 -29.38 -15.58 -0.63
C VAL A 140 -29.28 -16.07 0.82
N LEU A 141 -30.18 -15.65 1.70
CA LEU A 141 -30.22 -16.13 3.07
C LEU A 141 -30.51 -17.65 3.14
N GLU A 142 -31.36 -18.20 2.26
CA GLU A 142 -31.59 -19.64 2.14
C GLU A 142 -30.32 -20.41 1.79
N LYS A 143 -29.54 -19.87 0.84
CA LYS A 143 -28.24 -20.43 0.48
C LYS A 143 -27.34 -20.48 1.72
N ILE A 144 -27.17 -19.36 2.40
CA ILE A 144 -26.30 -19.22 3.58
C ILE A 144 -26.76 -20.16 4.71
N SER A 145 -28.08 -20.23 4.95
CA SER A 145 -28.66 -21.08 5.99
C SER A 145 -28.35 -22.56 5.77
N ARG A 146 -28.32 -23.01 4.51
CA ARG A 146 -28.00 -24.39 4.13
C ARG A 146 -26.50 -24.67 4.08
N THR A 147 -25.64 -23.66 4.10
CA THR A 147 -24.18 -23.83 4.07
C THR A 147 -23.67 -24.31 5.43
N PRO A 148 -22.99 -25.48 5.50
CA PRO A 148 -22.42 -25.97 6.74
C PRO A 148 -21.10 -25.26 7.06
N PHE A 149 -21.03 -24.62 8.24
CA PHE A 149 -19.82 -23.99 8.76
C PHE A 149 -19.17 -24.84 9.85
N THR A 150 -17.84 -24.89 9.85
CA THR A 150 -17.03 -25.55 10.89
C THR A 150 -16.03 -24.55 11.45
N ILE A 151 -16.09 -24.32 12.76
CA ILE A 151 -15.17 -23.47 13.51
C ILE A 151 -14.20 -24.36 14.27
N CYS A 152 -12.91 -24.20 14.00
CA CYS A 152 -11.82 -24.82 14.73
C CYS A 152 -11.05 -23.73 15.48
N CYS A 153 -11.09 -23.70 16.80
CA CYS A 153 -10.40 -22.69 17.61
C CYS A 153 -9.73 -23.30 18.84
N ASN A 154 -8.60 -22.73 19.25
CA ASN A 154 -7.89 -23.17 20.46
C ASN A 154 -8.61 -22.70 21.74
N HIS A 155 -9.51 -21.73 21.62
CA HIS A 155 -10.30 -21.19 22.72
C HIS A 155 -11.78 -21.59 22.56
N SER A 156 -12.28 -22.42 23.48
CA SER A 156 -13.64 -22.98 23.39
C SER A 156 -14.73 -21.90 23.53
N GLU A 157 -14.56 -20.95 24.45
CA GLU A 157 -15.53 -19.86 24.64
C GLU A 157 -15.62 -18.97 23.40
N SER A 158 -14.47 -18.64 22.79
CA SER A 158 -14.43 -17.86 21.55
C SER A 158 -15.12 -18.62 20.42
N ALA A 159 -14.88 -19.93 20.29
CA ALA A 159 -15.55 -20.76 19.30
C ALA A 159 -17.08 -20.74 19.47
N HIS A 160 -17.57 -20.79 20.71
CA HIS A 160 -19.00 -20.76 21.02
C HIS A 160 -19.64 -19.41 20.72
N LEU A 161 -18.95 -18.30 21.01
CA LEU A 161 -19.46 -16.96 20.70
C LEU A 161 -19.50 -16.71 19.19
N ILE A 162 -18.49 -17.17 18.46
CA ILE A 162 -18.46 -17.08 16.99
C ILE A 162 -19.57 -17.95 16.39
N LYS A 163 -19.78 -19.15 16.95
CA LYS A 163 -20.91 -20.00 16.58
C LYS A 163 -22.24 -19.29 16.77
N ALA A 164 -22.47 -18.73 17.96
CA ALA A 164 -23.70 -18.01 18.28
C ALA A 164 -23.92 -16.84 17.30
N SER A 165 -22.86 -16.08 16.98
CA SER A 165 -22.94 -15.00 16.00
C SER A 165 -23.35 -15.50 14.60
N LEU A 166 -22.80 -16.61 14.11
CA LEU A 166 -23.21 -17.18 12.82
C LEU A 166 -24.67 -17.67 12.86
N GLU A 167 -25.10 -18.31 13.94
CA GLU A 167 -26.48 -18.79 14.12
C GLU A 167 -27.49 -17.62 14.21
N GLU A 168 -27.15 -16.55 14.93
CA GLU A 168 -27.95 -15.31 15.01
C GLU A 168 -28.10 -14.62 13.65
N ASN A 169 -27.13 -14.81 12.73
CA ASN A 169 -27.17 -14.27 11.37
C ASN A 169 -27.76 -15.25 10.33
N GLY A 170 -28.40 -16.34 10.78
CA GLY A 170 -29.20 -17.23 9.93
C GLY A 170 -28.51 -18.49 9.42
N CYS A 171 -27.26 -18.77 9.82
CA CYS A 171 -26.58 -20.02 9.50
C CYS A 171 -27.17 -21.17 10.32
N ALA A 172 -27.83 -22.15 9.70
CA ALA A 172 -28.51 -23.22 10.44
C ALA A 172 -27.58 -24.37 10.87
N THR A 173 -26.46 -24.57 10.17
CA THR A 173 -25.54 -25.69 10.44
C THR A 173 -24.15 -25.17 10.79
N VAL A 174 -23.92 -24.88 12.07
CA VAL A 174 -22.61 -24.42 12.58
C VAL A 174 -22.08 -25.41 13.62
N ARG A 175 -20.86 -25.90 13.39
CA ARG A 175 -20.20 -26.89 14.26
C ARG A 175 -18.90 -26.32 14.81
N CYS A 176 -18.64 -26.58 16.08
CA CYS A 176 -17.33 -26.34 16.68
C CYS A 176 -16.55 -27.67 16.70
N ALA A 177 -15.30 -27.63 16.28
CA ALA A 177 -14.36 -28.75 16.37
C ALA A 177 -13.09 -28.30 17.08
N ALA A 178 -12.38 -29.24 17.70
CA ALA A 178 -11.05 -28.97 18.20
C ALA A 178 -10.08 -28.83 17.01
N LEU A 179 -9.13 -27.91 17.10
CA LEU A 179 -8.02 -27.87 16.16
C LEU A 179 -7.23 -29.17 16.25
N SER A 180 -6.92 -29.77 15.10
CA SER A 180 -6.05 -30.94 15.01
C SER A 180 -4.77 -30.72 15.83
N PRO A 181 -4.26 -31.74 16.55
CA PRO A 181 -2.98 -31.67 17.24
C PRO A 181 -1.85 -31.69 16.19
N ASP A 182 -1.74 -30.62 15.42
CA ASP A 182 -0.60 -30.38 14.54
C ASP A 182 0.49 -29.67 15.35
N THR A 183 1.71 -30.21 15.29
CA THR A 183 2.88 -29.72 16.02
C THR A 183 3.65 -28.65 15.24
N SER A 184 3.12 -28.20 14.10
CA SER A 184 3.74 -27.14 13.29
C SER A 184 3.63 -25.76 13.96
N HIS A 185 4.67 -24.94 13.81
CA HIS A 185 4.66 -23.53 14.22
C HIS A 185 3.69 -22.66 13.39
N LEU A 186 3.08 -23.25 12.35
CA LEU A 186 2.11 -22.61 11.46
C LEU A 186 0.66 -22.81 11.92
N ARG A 187 0.45 -23.26 13.16
CA ARG A 187 -0.87 -23.64 13.66
C ARG A 187 -1.80 -22.41 13.71
N PRO A 188 -2.98 -22.46 13.06
CA PRO A 188 -3.95 -21.39 13.20
C PRO A 188 -4.50 -21.34 14.63
N LEU A 189 -4.75 -20.12 15.12
CA LEU A 189 -5.47 -19.89 16.38
C LEU A 189 -6.98 -20.12 16.19
N LEU A 190 -7.46 -19.79 15.00
CA LEU A 190 -8.82 -20.01 14.56
C LEU A 190 -8.84 -20.35 13.08
N SER A 191 -9.69 -21.28 12.69
CA SER A 191 -10.03 -21.60 11.31
C SER A 191 -11.54 -21.71 11.20
N LEU A 192 -12.10 -21.03 10.21
CA LEU A 192 -13.51 -21.09 9.85
C LEU A 192 -13.59 -21.67 8.44
N SER A 193 -14.16 -22.86 8.29
CA SER A 193 -14.33 -23.51 6.99
C SER A 193 -15.79 -23.74 6.64
N TRP A 194 -16.08 -23.76 5.35
CA TRP A 194 -17.37 -24.12 4.78
C TRP A 194 -17.17 -24.92 3.50
N ARG A 195 -18.23 -25.61 3.05
CA ARG A 195 -18.20 -26.37 1.79
C ARG A 195 -19.26 -25.84 0.84
N GLU A 196 -18.85 -25.50 -0.38
CA GLU A 196 -19.75 -25.28 -1.50
C GLU A 196 -19.52 -26.38 -2.53
N LEU A 197 -20.49 -27.30 -2.66
CA LEU A 197 -20.71 -28.27 -3.77
C LEU A 197 -19.55 -29.22 -4.19
N SER A 198 -18.29 -28.98 -3.82
CA SER A 198 -17.12 -29.84 -4.06
C SER A 198 -15.82 -29.34 -3.42
N ASP A 199 -15.65 -28.03 -3.22
CA ASP A 199 -14.41 -27.45 -2.66
C ASP A 199 -14.64 -26.93 -1.23
N ALA A 200 -13.66 -27.17 -0.37
CA ALA A 200 -13.65 -26.65 1.00
C ALA A 200 -12.92 -25.30 1.00
N ALA A 201 -13.62 -24.29 1.48
CA ALA A 201 -13.12 -22.93 1.63
C ALA A 201 -12.88 -22.66 3.11
N THR A 202 -11.82 -21.92 3.42
CA THR A 202 -11.32 -21.68 4.77
C THR A 202 -10.79 -20.26 4.92
N ILE A 203 -11.20 -19.60 6.00
CA ILE A 203 -10.51 -18.44 6.56
C ILE A 203 -9.70 -18.91 7.76
N THR A 204 -8.43 -18.52 7.82
CA THR A 204 -7.54 -18.81 8.95
C THR A 204 -7.09 -17.54 9.63
N VAL A 205 -7.04 -17.58 10.95
CA VAL A 205 -6.45 -16.55 11.81
C VAL A 205 -5.20 -17.15 12.42
N ARG A 206 -4.06 -16.53 12.15
CA ARG A 206 -2.75 -16.93 12.67
C ARG A 206 -2.17 -15.80 13.47
N ARG A 207 -1.36 -16.15 14.46
CA ARG A 207 -0.47 -15.17 15.05
C ARG A 207 0.77 -15.05 14.19
N ILE A 208 1.19 -13.82 13.95
CA ILE A 208 2.46 -13.50 13.33
C ILE A 208 3.06 -12.33 14.08
N GLY A 209 4.17 -12.59 14.78
CA GLY A 209 4.84 -11.60 15.61
C GLY A 209 3.90 -11.00 16.66
N ASN A 210 3.76 -9.67 16.59
CA ASN A 210 2.86 -8.88 17.43
C ASN A 210 1.46 -8.65 16.79
N GLY A 211 1.04 -9.47 15.82
CA GLY A 211 -0.26 -9.30 15.16
C GLY A 211 -1.05 -10.60 14.96
N LEU A 212 -2.36 -10.47 14.76
CA LEU A 212 -3.22 -11.52 14.23
C LEU A 212 -3.47 -11.28 12.76
N VAL A 213 -3.08 -12.22 11.91
CA VAL A 213 -3.28 -12.16 10.46
C VAL A 213 -4.45 -13.07 10.08
N ILE A 214 -5.42 -12.51 9.38
CA ILE A 214 -6.62 -13.15 8.85
C ILE A 214 -6.45 -13.29 7.34
N ALA A 215 -6.58 -14.52 6.84
CA ALA A 215 -6.35 -14.88 5.44
C ALA A 215 -7.40 -15.88 4.95
N SER A 216 -7.76 -15.81 3.67
CA SER A 216 -8.66 -16.77 3.00
C SER A 216 -7.89 -17.64 2.01
N ASP A 217 -8.28 -18.91 1.87
CA ASP A 217 -7.77 -19.84 0.85
C ASP A 217 -8.61 -19.85 -0.44
N VAL A 218 -9.66 -19.02 -0.51
CA VAL A 218 -10.67 -19.05 -1.58
C VAL A 218 -10.23 -18.32 -2.85
N ALA A 219 -9.18 -17.50 -2.77
CA ALA A 219 -8.74 -16.63 -3.85
C ALA A 219 -7.71 -17.28 -4.78
N ALA A 220 -7.60 -16.79 -6.02
CA ALA A 220 -6.47 -17.10 -6.91
C ALA A 220 -5.11 -16.79 -6.25
N GLU A 221 -5.10 -15.84 -5.31
CA GLU A 221 -3.94 -15.39 -4.56
C GLU A 221 -3.72 -16.14 -3.24
N ALA A 222 -4.51 -17.19 -2.95
CA ALA A 222 -4.35 -18.02 -1.77
C ALA A 222 -2.93 -18.62 -1.64
N VAL A 223 -2.28 -18.90 -2.77
CA VAL A 223 -0.87 -19.35 -2.82
C VAL A 223 0.07 -18.24 -2.34
N ALA A 224 -0.15 -16.99 -2.76
CA ALA A 224 0.63 -15.85 -2.33
C ALA A 224 0.44 -15.58 -0.83
N ALA A 225 -0.82 -15.60 -0.37
CA ALA A 225 -1.15 -15.51 1.06
C ALA A 225 -0.42 -16.59 1.87
N THR A 226 -0.42 -17.84 1.41
CA THR A 226 0.24 -18.95 2.11
C THR A 226 1.75 -18.72 2.20
N HIS A 227 2.38 -18.32 1.10
CA HIS A 227 3.83 -18.09 1.03
C HIS A 227 4.28 -16.91 1.90
N VAL A 228 3.44 -15.88 2.03
CA VAL A 228 3.63 -14.75 2.95
C VAL A 228 3.53 -15.20 4.40
N LEU A 229 2.49 -15.96 4.74
CA LEU A 229 2.32 -16.45 6.11
C LEU A 229 3.51 -17.35 6.53
N GLU A 230 4.05 -18.15 5.61
CA GLU A 230 5.23 -18.97 5.85
C GLU A 230 6.51 -18.13 6.08
N SER A 231 6.74 -17.07 5.30
CA SER A 231 7.95 -16.24 5.44
C SER A 231 7.98 -15.48 6.78
N LEU A 232 6.81 -15.05 7.25
CA LEU A 232 6.64 -14.28 8.48
C LEU A 232 6.67 -15.12 9.77
N SER A 233 6.52 -16.44 9.66
CA SER A 233 6.47 -17.35 10.81
C SER A 233 7.81 -17.58 11.52
N ASN A 234 8.88 -16.89 11.07
CA ASN A 234 10.21 -16.93 11.69
C ASN A 234 10.35 -16.00 12.92
N GLU A 235 9.34 -15.19 13.23
CA GLU A 235 9.36 -14.29 14.39
C GLU A 235 9.08 -15.03 15.71
N LYS A 236 9.89 -14.76 16.75
CA LYS A 236 9.71 -15.35 18.08
C LYS A 236 8.42 -14.85 18.73
N GLU A 237 7.43 -15.74 18.84
CA GLU A 237 6.22 -15.50 19.61
C GLU A 237 6.52 -15.54 21.13
N THR A 238 6.27 -14.45 21.86
CA THR A 238 6.71 -14.32 23.26
C THR A 238 5.58 -14.05 24.28
N ALA A 239 4.38 -13.65 23.85
CA ALA A 239 3.27 -13.28 24.75
C ALA A 239 1.99 -14.07 24.48
N GLU A 240 1.13 -14.36 25.44
CA GLU A 240 -0.17 -15.01 25.13
C GLU A 240 -1.09 -14.05 24.33
N VAL A 241 -1.87 -14.56 23.39
CA VAL A 241 -2.81 -13.72 22.62
C VAL A 241 -4.05 -13.44 23.47
N PRO A 242 -4.43 -12.16 23.68
CA PRO A 242 -5.65 -11.82 24.40
C PRO A 242 -6.88 -12.45 23.75
N GLU A 243 -7.70 -13.11 24.55
CA GLU A 243 -8.91 -13.80 24.07
C GLU A 243 -9.87 -12.84 23.32
N ALA A 244 -9.95 -11.59 23.77
CA ALA A 244 -10.76 -10.55 23.12
C ALA A 244 -10.36 -10.32 21.65
N LEU A 245 -9.07 -10.40 21.33
CA LEU A 245 -8.57 -10.23 19.96
C LEU A 245 -8.83 -11.48 19.10
N ILE A 246 -8.79 -12.67 19.70
CA ILE A 246 -9.23 -13.92 19.03
C ILE A 246 -10.71 -13.83 18.69
N ARG A 247 -11.55 -13.34 19.62
CA ARG A 247 -12.98 -13.12 19.37
C ARG A 247 -13.22 -12.10 18.27
N MET A 248 -12.52 -10.97 18.31
CA MET A 248 -12.62 -9.93 17.28
C MET A 248 -12.24 -10.47 15.90
N ALA A 249 -11.10 -11.17 15.79
CA ALA A 249 -10.67 -11.79 14.55
C ALA A 249 -11.68 -12.85 14.05
N GLY A 250 -12.30 -13.60 14.98
CA GLY A 250 -13.34 -14.57 14.67
C GLY A 250 -14.63 -13.95 14.13
N ILE A 251 -15.05 -12.80 14.67
CA ILE A 251 -16.21 -12.04 14.17
C ILE A 251 -15.91 -11.49 12.77
N VAL A 252 -14.72 -10.90 12.56
CA VAL A 252 -14.28 -10.42 11.24
C VAL A 252 -14.26 -11.58 10.23
N ALA A 253 -13.65 -12.72 10.59
CA ALA A 253 -13.63 -13.90 9.74
C ALA A 253 -15.03 -14.42 9.40
N SER A 254 -15.97 -14.37 10.36
CA SER A 254 -17.36 -14.79 10.14
C SER A 254 -18.10 -13.89 9.17
N PHE A 255 -17.92 -12.57 9.30
CA PHE A 255 -18.52 -11.62 8.37
C PHE A 255 -17.91 -11.72 6.98
N GLU A 256 -16.59 -11.91 6.87
CA GLU A 256 -15.94 -12.15 5.58
C GLU A 256 -16.41 -13.45 4.93
N ALA A 257 -16.54 -14.55 5.70
CA ALA A 257 -17.12 -15.79 5.20
C ALA A 257 -18.55 -15.59 4.72
N PHE A 258 -19.37 -14.83 5.45
CA PHE A 258 -20.73 -14.46 5.04
C PHE A 258 -20.71 -13.72 3.70
N LYS A 259 -19.84 -12.72 3.52
CA LYS A 259 -19.71 -11.99 2.25
C LYS A 259 -19.35 -12.93 1.11
N ILE A 260 -18.34 -13.79 1.29
CA ILE A 260 -17.90 -14.75 0.28
C ILE A 260 -19.03 -15.72 -0.10
N VAL A 261 -19.68 -16.35 0.88
CA VAL A 261 -20.77 -17.32 0.65
C VAL A 261 -21.99 -16.66 0.03
N SER A 262 -22.31 -15.42 0.43
CA SER A 262 -23.44 -14.67 -0.13
C SER A 262 -23.24 -14.39 -1.62
N GLY A 263 -22.00 -14.12 -2.05
CA GLY A 263 -21.65 -13.76 -3.42
C GLY A 263 -22.20 -12.41 -3.89
N VAL A 264 -22.93 -11.67 -3.03
CA VAL A 264 -23.57 -10.39 -3.38
C VAL A 264 -22.82 -9.19 -2.81
N MET A 265 -21.90 -9.43 -1.87
CA MET A 265 -21.08 -8.41 -1.22
C MET A 265 -19.60 -8.58 -1.58
N PRO A 266 -18.85 -7.49 -1.78
CA PRO A 266 -17.41 -7.58 -1.99
C PRO A 266 -16.71 -8.05 -0.70
N ALA A 267 -16.07 -9.21 -0.78
CA ALA A 267 -15.25 -9.75 0.30
C ALA A 267 -13.84 -9.13 0.25
N THR A 268 -13.31 -8.76 1.41
CA THR A 268 -11.99 -8.15 1.52
C THR A 268 -10.91 -9.23 1.43
N LEU A 269 -11.15 -10.38 2.09
CA LEU A 269 -10.16 -11.45 2.17
C LEU A 269 -9.93 -12.22 0.86
N THR A 270 -10.68 -11.90 -0.21
CA THR A 270 -10.43 -12.48 -1.53
C THR A 270 -9.32 -11.76 -2.30
N GLN A 271 -8.92 -10.56 -1.86
CA GLN A 271 -7.90 -9.72 -2.51
C GLN A 271 -6.89 -9.13 -1.52
N ALA A 272 -6.98 -9.50 -0.24
CA ALA A 272 -6.13 -8.95 0.80
C ALA A 272 -6.02 -9.86 2.02
N LEU A 273 -4.98 -9.64 2.80
CA LEU A 273 -4.86 -10.10 4.18
C LEU A 273 -5.28 -8.97 5.12
N VAL A 274 -5.81 -9.32 6.28
CA VAL A 274 -6.08 -8.34 7.34
C VAL A 274 -5.19 -8.65 8.53
N ARG A 275 -4.50 -7.64 9.08
CA ARG A 275 -3.68 -7.77 10.28
C ARG A 275 -4.28 -6.90 11.39
N ILE A 276 -4.33 -7.46 12.59
CA ILE A 276 -4.72 -6.75 13.83
C ILE A 276 -3.47 -6.69 14.70
N ASP A 277 -2.96 -5.50 15.01
CA ASP A 277 -1.83 -5.36 15.93
C ASP A 277 -2.28 -5.62 17.38
N LEU A 278 -1.56 -6.49 18.10
CA LEU A 278 -1.89 -6.91 19.46
C LEU A 278 -1.66 -5.80 20.50
N SER A 279 -0.78 -4.84 20.20
CA SER A 279 -0.42 -3.77 21.13
C SER A 279 -1.31 -2.53 20.98
N THR A 280 -1.67 -2.19 19.74
CA THR A 280 -2.48 -0.99 19.45
C THR A 280 -3.94 -1.31 19.18
N GLY A 281 -4.26 -2.54 18.78
CA GLY A 281 -5.60 -2.92 18.29
C GLY A 281 -5.90 -2.40 16.88
N GLU A 282 -4.93 -1.78 16.21
CA GLU A 282 -5.07 -1.25 14.85
C GLU A 282 -5.30 -2.38 13.84
N VAL A 283 -6.20 -2.14 12.89
CA VAL A 283 -6.55 -3.07 11.81
C VAL A 283 -6.01 -2.54 10.50
N THR A 284 -5.07 -3.26 9.89
CA THR A 284 -4.46 -2.93 8.60
C THR A 284 -4.86 -3.96 7.56
N GLN A 285 -5.06 -3.50 6.33
CA GLN A 285 -5.32 -4.35 5.17
C GLN A 285 -4.07 -4.38 4.29
N HIS A 286 -3.67 -5.58 3.88
CA HIS A 286 -2.48 -5.83 3.07
C HIS A 286 -2.92 -6.47 1.76
N GLN A 287 -2.83 -5.72 0.67
CA GLN A 287 -3.39 -6.13 -0.61
C GLN A 287 -2.57 -7.23 -1.27
N LEU A 288 -3.25 -8.29 -1.70
CA LEU A 288 -2.65 -9.39 -2.44
C LEU A 288 -2.81 -9.10 -3.95
N GLY A 289 -1.75 -9.37 -4.72
CA GLY A 289 -1.73 -9.21 -6.17
C GLY A 289 -1.86 -7.77 -6.71
N GLN A 290 -1.95 -7.66 -8.05
CA GLN A 290 -2.12 -6.37 -8.74
C GLN A 290 -3.61 -6.08 -8.89
N GLN A 291 -4.09 -4.97 -8.32
CA GLN A 291 -5.34 -4.39 -8.79
C GLN A 291 -5.17 -3.92 -10.24
N GLN A 292 -6.19 -4.18 -11.07
CA GLN A 292 -6.48 -3.32 -12.22
C GLN A 292 -6.77 -1.92 -11.64
N HIS A 293 -5.76 -1.08 -11.62
CA HIS A 293 -5.87 0.30 -11.17
C HIS A 293 -6.72 1.07 -12.18
N ASP A 294 -8.00 1.28 -11.85
CA ASP A 294 -8.86 2.26 -12.53
C ASP A 294 -8.68 3.69 -11.95
N ASN A 295 -7.95 3.82 -10.83
CA ASN A 295 -7.58 5.10 -10.22
C ASN A 295 -6.07 5.29 -10.32
N GLY A 296 -5.63 6.49 -10.71
CA GLY A 296 -4.26 6.83 -11.08
C GLY A 296 -3.18 6.79 -9.98
N ASP A 297 -3.32 5.93 -8.97
CA ASP A 297 -2.28 5.69 -7.97
C ASP A 297 -1.17 4.78 -8.56
N SER A 298 0.10 5.04 -8.21
CA SER A 298 1.23 4.27 -8.71
C SER A 298 1.18 2.82 -8.21
N PRO A 299 1.33 1.80 -9.07
CA PRO A 299 1.31 0.39 -8.66
C PRO A 299 2.43 0.03 -7.68
N LEU A 300 3.48 0.86 -7.62
CA LEU A 300 4.62 0.69 -6.73
C LEU A 300 4.27 0.91 -5.26
N PHE A 301 3.23 1.70 -4.92
CA PHE A 301 2.85 1.92 -3.52
C PHE A 301 2.35 0.65 -2.82
N SER A 302 1.87 -0.34 -3.57
CA SER A 302 1.56 -1.67 -3.02
C SER A 302 2.79 -2.38 -2.41
N LEU A 303 4.01 -1.98 -2.81
CA LEU A 303 5.27 -2.50 -2.28
C LEU A 303 5.68 -1.83 -0.95
N VAL A 304 4.96 -0.79 -0.54
CA VAL A 304 5.10 -0.11 0.75
C VAL A 304 4.06 -0.67 1.70
N ASP A 305 4.38 -1.83 2.25
CA ASP A 305 3.50 -2.58 3.11
C ASP A 305 4.34 -3.31 4.17
N PRO A 306 4.00 -3.20 5.46
CA PRO A 306 4.81 -3.79 6.54
C PRO A 306 4.76 -5.33 6.58
N LEU A 307 3.84 -5.95 5.85
CA LEU A 307 3.63 -7.39 5.80
C LEU A 307 4.04 -8.00 4.45
N LEU A 308 3.67 -7.33 3.36
CA LEU A 308 3.81 -7.82 1.98
C LEU A 308 4.90 -7.10 1.18
N GLY A 309 5.25 -5.89 1.60
CA GLY A 309 6.22 -5.04 0.94
C GLY A 309 7.66 -5.31 1.38
N PHE A 310 8.62 -4.79 0.62
CA PHE A 310 10.04 -4.77 1.06
C PHE A 310 10.36 -3.53 1.90
N THR A 311 9.44 -2.57 1.95
CA THR A 311 9.51 -1.39 2.80
C THR A 311 8.21 -1.25 3.61
N PRO A 312 8.28 -1.03 4.92
CA PRO A 312 7.09 -1.04 5.78
C PRO A 312 6.26 0.24 5.72
N ARG A 313 6.88 1.39 5.43
CA ARG A 313 6.23 2.71 5.43
C ARG A 313 7.15 3.79 4.86
N PHE A 314 6.57 4.92 4.53
CA PHE A 314 7.31 6.16 4.33
C PHE A 314 7.75 6.77 5.67
N LEU A 315 8.90 7.45 5.69
CA LEU A 315 9.47 8.15 6.85
C LEU A 315 9.46 9.67 6.64
N ASP A 316 8.35 10.20 6.15
CA ASP A 316 8.28 11.59 5.67
C ASP A 316 7.90 12.59 6.79
N ASP A 317 7.40 12.10 7.93
CA ASP A 317 6.69 12.90 8.95
C ASP A 317 7.51 14.10 9.46
N ASP A 318 8.82 13.93 9.60
CA ASP A 318 9.73 14.93 10.17
C ASP A 318 10.63 15.59 9.10
N ILE A 319 10.39 15.32 7.81
CA ILE A 319 11.19 15.87 6.71
C ILE A 319 10.55 17.16 6.17
N THR A 320 11.33 18.24 6.11
CA THR A 320 10.90 19.49 5.49
C THR A 320 10.57 19.25 4.03
N GLN A 321 9.43 19.76 3.55
CA GLN A 321 8.92 19.50 2.20
C GLN A 321 9.13 20.67 1.23
N MET A 322 10.06 21.58 1.53
CA MET A 322 10.39 22.72 0.69
C MET A 322 11.88 23.05 0.79
N PRO A 323 12.53 23.52 -0.30
CA PRO A 323 11.95 23.74 -1.62
C PRO A 323 11.72 22.44 -2.40
N LEU A 324 12.39 21.34 -2.03
CA LEU A 324 12.17 20.02 -2.62
C LEU A 324 11.19 19.21 -1.77
N ARG A 325 10.35 18.42 -2.45
CA ARG A 325 9.59 17.33 -1.86
C ARG A 325 10.54 16.16 -1.66
N LEU A 326 10.59 15.62 -0.46
CA LEU A 326 11.49 14.54 -0.08
C LEU A 326 10.69 13.40 0.52
N SER A 327 11.07 12.17 0.19
CA SER A 327 10.48 11.00 0.80
C SER A 327 11.53 9.93 1.08
N GLN A 328 11.40 9.27 2.23
CA GLN A 328 12.30 8.19 2.65
C GLN A 328 11.55 6.89 2.84
N VAL A 329 12.14 5.78 2.37
CA VAL A 329 11.65 4.42 2.63
C VAL A 329 12.78 3.54 3.19
N PRO A 330 12.56 2.85 4.32
CA PRO A 330 13.52 1.89 4.84
C PRO A 330 13.33 0.55 4.13
N VAL A 331 14.42 -0.02 3.63
CA VAL A 331 14.41 -1.25 2.84
C VAL A 331 15.29 -2.27 3.52
N THR A 332 14.80 -3.50 3.65
CA THR A 332 15.61 -4.63 4.10
C THR A 332 15.75 -5.64 2.97
N SER A 333 16.97 -5.98 2.57
CA SER A 333 17.19 -7.03 1.58
C SER A 333 17.05 -8.44 2.14
N PRO A 334 16.94 -9.45 1.26
CA PRO A 334 17.04 -10.86 1.63
C PRO A 334 18.32 -11.23 2.38
N ASP A 335 19.44 -10.53 2.12
CA ASP A 335 20.70 -10.72 2.85
C ASP A 335 20.78 -9.92 4.17
N GLN A 336 19.64 -9.43 4.68
CA GLN A 336 19.48 -8.70 5.95
C GLN A 336 20.19 -7.34 5.99
N ARG A 337 20.66 -6.80 4.86
CA ARG A 337 21.16 -5.42 4.79
C ARG A 337 19.99 -4.47 4.85
N ARG A 338 20.17 -3.36 5.57
CA ARG A 338 19.17 -2.31 5.72
C ARG A 338 19.66 -1.05 5.04
N TRP A 339 18.78 -0.41 4.29
CA TRP A 339 19.01 0.87 3.66
C TRP A 339 17.88 1.83 4.01
N VAL A 340 18.19 3.12 4.04
CA VAL A 340 17.17 4.16 3.88
C VAL A 340 17.36 4.71 2.48
N VAL A 341 16.33 4.61 1.66
CA VAL A 341 16.34 5.10 0.30
C VAL A 341 15.57 6.41 0.27
N THR A 342 16.18 7.44 -0.29
CA THR A 342 15.56 8.76 -0.38
C THR A 342 15.23 9.09 -1.82
N GLY A 343 13.96 9.38 -2.08
CA GLY A 343 13.49 9.97 -3.32
C GLY A 343 13.19 11.45 -3.14
N TRP A 344 13.28 12.22 -4.22
CA TRP A 344 12.92 13.63 -4.21
C TRP A 344 12.17 14.05 -5.48
N ALA A 345 11.40 15.12 -5.36
CA ALA A 345 10.68 15.74 -6.47
C ALA A 345 10.52 17.25 -6.27
N LEU A 346 10.24 17.97 -7.35
CA LEU A 346 10.03 19.43 -7.29
C LEU A 346 8.58 19.77 -6.98
N ASP A 347 7.65 18.98 -7.51
CA ASP A 347 6.25 19.38 -7.59
C ASP A 347 5.42 18.75 -6.48
N THR A 348 5.45 17.41 -6.37
CA THR A 348 4.57 16.64 -5.49
C THR A 348 5.32 15.65 -4.60
N LEU A 349 4.81 15.44 -3.39
CA LEU A 349 5.32 14.40 -2.48
C LEU A 349 5.09 12.99 -3.05
N GLU A 350 4.00 12.80 -3.78
CA GLU A 350 3.69 11.55 -4.46
C GLU A 350 4.80 11.14 -5.45
N ALA A 351 5.29 12.07 -6.27
CA ALA A 351 6.40 11.80 -7.17
C ALA A 351 7.69 11.45 -6.39
N ALA A 352 7.98 12.15 -5.29
CA ALA A 352 9.15 11.83 -4.44
C ALA A 352 9.05 10.42 -3.85
N ARG A 353 7.85 10.03 -3.38
CA ARG A 353 7.54 8.69 -2.86
C ARG A 353 7.74 7.62 -3.92
N GLU A 354 7.20 7.83 -5.11
CA GLU A 354 7.33 6.89 -6.21
C GLU A 354 8.81 6.61 -6.53
N ARG A 355 9.63 7.67 -6.62
CA ARG A 355 11.08 7.50 -6.88
C ARG A 355 11.82 6.76 -5.75
N ALA A 356 11.43 7.03 -4.51
CA ALA A 356 12.01 6.34 -3.36
C ALA A 356 11.70 4.83 -3.43
N VAL A 357 10.48 4.46 -3.83
CA VAL A 357 10.06 3.06 -4.00
C VAL A 357 10.68 2.40 -5.24
N GLU A 358 10.82 3.11 -6.36
CA GLU A 358 11.52 2.62 -7.55
C GLU A 358 12.97 2.22 -7.22
N GLU A 359 13.70 3.09 -6.51
CA GLU A 359 15.08 2.84 -6.12
C GLU A 359 15.18 1.72 -5.08
N ALA A 360 14.25 1.68 -4.12
CA ALA A 360 14.13 0.57 -3.18
C ALA A 360 13.92 -0.78 -3.88
N THR A 361 13.00 -0.83 -4.85
CA THR A 361 12.71 -2.01 -5.66
C THR A 361 13.95 -2.48 -6.40
N THR A 362 14.66 -1.54 -7.03
CA THR A 362 15.90 -1.81 -7.78
C THR A 362 16.93 -2.52 -6.90
N ARG A 363 17.15 -2.03 -5.68
CA ARG A 363 18.10 -2.63 -4.73
C ARG A 363 17.70 -4.03 -4.27
N VAL A 364 16.42 -4.23 -3.98
CA VAL A 364 15.90 -5.54 -3.57
C VAL A 364 16.09 -6.56 -4.69
N LEU A 365 15.72 -6.22 -5.93
CA LEU A 365 15.88 -7.11 -7.09
C LEU A 365 17.36 -7.47 -7.33
N LEU A 366 18.28 -6.52 -7.19
CA LEU A 366 19.71 -6.78 -7.34
C LEU A 366 20.27 -7.67 -6.24
N SER A 367 19.85 -7.47 -4.99
CA SER A 367 20.28 -8.30 -3.87
C SER A 367 19.82 -9.78 -4.01
N GLN A 368 18.79 -10.04 -4.83
CA GLN A 368 18.32 -11.39 -5.14
C GLN A 368 19.11 -12.08 -6.27
N GLN A 369 19.87 -11.33 -7.08
CA GLN A 369 20.54 -11.86 -8.28
C GLN A 369 21.77 -12.73 -8.01
N SER A 370 22.24 -12.84 -6.76
CA SER A 370 23.42 -13.65 -6.38
C SER A 370 23.29 -15.16 -6.67
N ALA A 371 22.15 -15.65 -7.17
CA ALA A 371 21.93 -17.06 -7.52
C ALA A 371 21.98 -17.40 -9.02
N ARG A 372 22.14 -16.43 -9.94
CA ARG A 372 22.34 -16.73 -11.38
C ARG A 372 23.82 -16.63 -11.74
N THR A 373 24.53 -17.75 -11.62
CA THR A 373 25.84 -17.98 -12.23
C THR A 373 25.77 -17.71 -13.74
N ILE A 374 26.22 -16.53 -14.16
CA ILE A 374 26.71 -16.29 -15.50
C ILE A 374 28.21 -16.61 -15.45
N LEU A 375 28.66 -17.50 -16.32
CA LEU A 375 30.06 -17.85 -16.49
C LEU A 375 30.91 -16.61 -16.83
N ASP A 376 32.09 -16.60 -16.22
CA ASP A 376 33.29 -15.83 -16.52
C ASP A 376 33.35 -14.34 -16.13
N ALA A 377 34.32 -14.08 -15.24
CA ALA A 377 34.69 -12.84 -14.55
C ALA A 377 33.66 -12.36 -13.50
N PRO A 378 33.97 -12.46 -12.19
CA PRO A 378 33.20 -11.74 -11.20
C PRO A 378 33.41 -10.25 -11.49
N LEU A 379 32.41 -9.60 -12.07
CA LEU A 379 32.24 -8.16 -11.93
C LEU A 379 32.07 -7.92 -10.43
N MET A 380 33.20 -7.80 -9.73
CA MET A 380 33.26 -7.27 -8.37
C MET A 380 32.62 -5.89 -8.45
N GLN A 381 31.32 -5.80 -8.16
CA GLN A 381 30.72 -4.52 -7.84
C GLN A 381 31.40 -4.07 -6.54
N PRO A 382 32.20 -2.98 -6.57
CA PRO A 382 32.69 -2.34 -5.37
C PRO A 382 31.51 -2.09 -4.44
N THR A 383 31.61 -2.61 -3.23
CA THR A 383 30.63 -2.35 -2.19
C THR A 383 30.57 -0.86 -1.92
N GLY A 384 29.37 -0.26 -2.03
CA GLY A 384 29.15 1.12 -1.62
C GLY A 384 29.19 2.16 -2.74
N LEU A 385 29.11 1.79 -4.02
CA LEU A 385 28.63 2.69 -5.08
C LEU A 385 27.20 2.28 -5.50
N PRO A 386 26.32 3.21 -5.92
CA PRO A 386 25.02 2.83 -6.42
C PRO A 386 25.11 1.86 -7.58
N THR A 387 24.19 0.91 -7.62
CA THR A 387 24.13 0.00 -8.74
C THR A 387 23.65 0.75 -10.00
N PRO A 388 24.26 0.52 -11.18
CA PRO A 388 23.87 1.16 -12.44
C PRO A 388 22.49 0.72 -12.97
N ALA A 389 21.69 0.05 -12.14
CA ALA A 389 20.39 -0.48 -12.53
C ALA A 389 19.27 0.54 -12.31
N ALA A 390 18.15 0.32 -12.99
CA ALA A 390 16.92 1.05 -12.81
C ALA A 390 15.73 0.12 -13.07
N VAL A 391 14.57 0.50 -12.54
CA VAL A 391 13.27 -0.10 -12.87
C VAL A 391 12.45 0.86 -13.73
N GLY A 392 11.58 0.29 -14.56
CA GLY A 392 10.65 1.01 -15.42
C GLY A 392 9.43 0.15 -15.70
N SER A 393 8.37 0.76 -16.22
CA SER A 393 7.14 0.08 -16.62
C SER A 393 7.35 -0.85 -17.82
N SER A 394 8.44 -0.65 -18.57
CA SER A 394 8.89 -1.49 -19.68
C SER A 394 10.40 -1.72 -19.64
N GLN A 395 10.89 -2.72 -20.39
CA GLN A 395 12.33 -2.98 -20.54
C GLN A 395 13.06 -1.80 -21.19
N GLU A 396 12.41 -1.13 -22.15
CA GLU A 396 12.97 0.04 -22.84
C GLU A 396 13.16 1.21 -21.87
N GLU A 397 12.13 1.53 -21.08
CA GLU A 397 12.19 2.58 -20.07
C GLU A 397 13.22 2.25 -18.97
N ALA A 398 13.29 0.99 -18.51
CA ALA A 398 14.29 0.57 -17.55
C ALA A 398 15.73 0.76 -18.09
N MET A 399 15.95 0.48 -19.38
CA MET A 399 17.24 0.69 -20.04
C MET A 399 17.58 2.17 -20.19
N GLU A 400 16.62 2.97 -20.64
CA GLU A 400 16.73 4.43 -20.78
C GLU A 400 17.13 5.08 -19.45
N ARG A 401 16.58 4.60 -18.34
CA ARG A 401 16.92 5.04 -16.97
C ARG A 401 18.28 4.52 -16.49
N ALA A 402 18.69 3.31 -16.87
CA ALA A 402 19.89 2.65 -16.37
C ALA A 402 21.19 3.14 -17.04
N LEU A 403 21.19 3.35 -18.36
CA LEU A 403 22.36 3.79 -19.14
C LEU A 403 23.08 5.02 -18.57
N PRO A 404 22.41 6.15 -18.31
CA PRO A 404 23.04 7.33 -17.71
C PRO A 404 23.54 7.07 -16.27
N ARG A 405 22.83 6.26 -15.45
CA ARG A 405 23.32 5.88 -14.11
C ARG A 405 24.63 5.11 -14.20
N ALA A 406 24.70 4.23 -15.20
CA ALA A 406 25.90 3.46 -15.50
C ALA A 406 27.03 4.38 -15.99
N ALA A 407 26.74 5.35 -16.85
CA ALA A 407 27.71 6.34 -17.31
C ALA A 407 28.29 7.14 -16.13
N ALA A 408 27.43 7.71 -15.28
CA ALA A 408 27.83 8.42 -14.07
C ALA A 408 28.72 7.57 -13.18
N TYR A 409 28.31 6.33 -12.91
CA TYR A 409 29.03 5.38 -12.09
C TYR A 409 30.45 5.10 -12.61
N TRP A 410 30.57 4.71 -13.88
CA TRP A 410 31.86 4.26 -14.42
C TRP A 410 32.81 5.43 -14.69
N SER A 411 32.29 6.58 -15.14
CA SER A 411 33.09 7.79 -15.28
C SER A 411 33.62 8.28 -13.94
N PHE A 412 32.77 8.29 -12.91
CA PHE A 412 33.20 8.67 -11.56
C PHE A 412 34.23 7.71 -10.98
N HIS A 413 33.98 6.40 -11.06
CA HIS A 413 34.93 5.40 -10.60
C HIS A 413 36.29 5.55 -11.32
N SER A 414 36.28 5.75 -12.65
CA SER A 414 37.50 5.98 -13.43
C SER A 414 38.24 7.27 -13.00
N ALA A 415 37.50 8.32 -12.65
CA ALA A 415 38.06 9.59 -12.16
C ALA A 415 38.72 9.41 -10.78
N THR A 416 38.08 8.70 -9.85
CA THR A 416 38.66 8.41 -8.52
C THR A 416 39.92 7.55 -8.60
N GLN A 417 40.06 6.74 -9.63
CA GLN A 417 41.27 5.96 -9.90
C GLN A 417 42.36 6.75 -10.65
N GLY A 418 42.09 8.00 -11.03
CA GLY A 418 43.00 8.85 -11.81
C GLY A 418 43.18 8.40 -13.26
N ILE A 419 42.26 7.57 -13.77
CA ILE A 419 42.30 7.01 -15.13
C ILE A 419 41.54 7.90 -16.12
N SER A 420 40.61 8.72 -15.63
CA SER A 420 39.78 9.65 -16.40
C SER A 420 40.20 11.11 -16.17
N GLU A 421 39.97 11.95 -17.17
CA GLU A 421 40.20 13.40 -17.09
C GLU A 421 39.07 14.08 -16.30
N VAL A 422 39.44 15.05 -15.47
CA VAL A 422 38.54 15.86 -14.64
C VAL A 422 38.79 17.33 -14.97
N VAL A 423 37.79 18.03 -15.46
CA VAL A 423 37.91 19.41 -15.95
C VAL A 423 36.92 20.32 -15.21
N PRO A 424 37.29 21.57 -14.85
CA PRO A 424 36.35 22.52 -14.30
C PRO A 424 35.19 22.83 -15.27
N PHE A 425 33.96 22.74 -14.78
CA PHE A 425 32.75 23.04 -15.55
C PHE A 425 32.11 24.34 -15.07
N HIS A 426 31.72 25.21 -16.01
CA HIS A 426 31.03 26.46 -15.69
C HIS A 426 29.54 26.28 -15.99
N ALA A 427 28.78 25.94 -14.95
CA ALA A 427 27.36 25.66 -15.06
C ALA A 427 26.52 26.91 -15.31
N GLY A 428 25.37 26.76 -15.96
CA GLY A 428 24.42 27.85 -16.21
C GLY A 428 23.78 28.42 -14.95
N SER A 429 22.83 29.34 -15.13
CA SER A 429 22.20 30.08 -14.04
C SER A 429 21.39 29.19 -13.10
N GLU A 430 20.74 28.16 -13.64
CA GLU A 430 19.88 27.27 -12.86
C GLU A 430 20.66 26.39 -11.86
N PRO A 431 21.62 25.55 -12.30
CA PRO A 431 22.40 24.72 -11.37
C PRO A 431 23.17 25.58 -10.35
N THR A 432 23.66 26.75 -10.77
CA THR A 432 24.31 27.71 -9.87
C THR A 432 23.36 28.29 -8.82
N SER A 433 22.10 28.58 -9.18
CA SER A 433 21.09 29.02 -8.20
C SER A 433 20.77 27.93 -7.19
N CYS A 434 20.65 26.68 -7.64
CA CYS A 434 20.34 25.55 -6.77
C CYS A 434 21.45 25.30 -5.72
N VAL A 435 22.72 25.39 -6.12
CA VAL A 435 23.86 25.31 -5.19
C VAL A 435 23.86 26.48 -4.19
N ARG A 436 23.52 27.69 -4.65
CA ARG A 436 23.37 28.85 -3.75
C ARG A 436 22.23 28.66 -2.76
N ASP A 437 21.08 28.13 -3.18
CA ASP A 437 19.95 27.85 -2.30
C ASP A 437 20.34 26.82 -1.22
N ALA A 438 21.14 25.80 -1.58
CA ALA A 438 21.68 24.84 -0.62
C ALA A 438 22.57 25.51 0.45
N GLN A 439 23.37 26.50 0.05
CA GLN A 439 24.23 27.27 0.97
C GLN A 439 23.43 28.22 1.86
N GLU A 440 22.50 28.98 1.26
CA GLU A 440 21.75 30.03 1.96
C GLU A 440 20.68 29.46 2.90
N LEU A 441 19.96 28.42 2.48
CA LEU A 441 18.87 27.83 3.26
C LEU A 441 19.35 26.81 4.29
N TYR A 442 20.41 26.06 3.95
CA TYR A 442 20.83 24.89 4.74
C TYR A 442 22.28 24.94 5.23
N GLY A 443 23.01 26.02 4.92
CA GLY A 443 24.40 26.17 5.35
C GLY A 443 25.35 25.15 4.70
N ALA A 444 25.03 24.67 3.49
CA ALA A 444 25.92 23.79 2.74
C ALA A 444 27.29 24.45 2.49
N ALA A 445 28.31 23.62 2.29
CA ALA A 445 29.65 24.11 1.96
C ALA A 445 29.68 24.75 0.55
N THR A 446 30.75 25.51 0.28
CA THR A 446 31.08 25.94 -1.08
C THR A 446 31.26 24.73 -1.98
N SER A 447 30.65 24.77 -3.16
CA SER A 447 30.61 23.66 -4.10
C SER A 447 31.03 24.10 -5.48
N THR A 448 31.76 23.25 -6.20
CA THR A 448 32.24 23.49 -7.56
C THR A 448 31.75 22.39 -8.50
N PHE A 449 31.58 22.74 -9.78
CA PHE A 449 31.19 21.79 -10.81
C PHE A 449 32.44 21.27 -11.55
N LEU A 450 32.53 19.96 -11.70
CA LEU A 450 33.56 19.27 -12.45
C LEU A 450 32.92 18.38 -13.52
N GLU A 451 33.41 18.45 -14.75
CA GLU A 451 33.04 17.55 -15.82
C GLU A 451 34.03 16.38 -15.86
N LEU A 452 33.50 15.16 -15.93
CA LEU A 452 34.27 13.93 -16.08
C LEU A 452 34.24 13.47 -17.54
N THR A 453 35.13 12.53 -17.89
CA THR A 453 35.12 11.93 -19.23
C THR A 453 33.72 11.37 -19.57
N PRO A 454 33.09 11.82 -20.67
CA PRO A 454 31.80 11.33 -21.13
C PRO A 454 31.83 9.82 -21.40
N LEU A 455 30.72 9.13 -21.15
CA LEU A 455 30.60 7.69 -21.40
C LEU A 455 29.24 7.36 -22.02
N TRP A 456 29.25 6.49 -23.03
CA TRP A 456 28.04 6.03 -23.76
C TRP A 456 27.15 7.16 -24.30
N GLY A 457 27.75 8.28 -24.72
CA GLY A 457 27.01 9.43 -25.25
C GLY A 457 26.47 10.37 -24.18
N HIS A 458 26.72 10.11 -22.90
CA HIS A 458 26.31 10.97 -21.80
C HIS A 458 27.48 11.79 -21.24
N SER A 459 27.23 13.07 -21.02
CA SER A 459 28.12 13.97 -20.26
C SER A 459 27.93 13.70 -18.77
N VAL A 460 29.02 13.70 -18.00
CA VAL A 460 28.98 13.38 -16.56
C VAL A 460 29.53 14.54 -15.76
N VAL A 461 28.76 15.05 -14.82
CA VAL A 461 29.13 16.19 -13.97
C VAL A 461 29.08 15.81 -12.50
N VAL A 462 30.05 16.31 -11.75
CA VAL A 462 30.16 16.19 -10.29
C VAL A 462 30.01 17.57 -9.67
N VAL A 463 29.12 17.70 -8.69
CA VAL A 463 29.14 18.80 -7.72
C VAL A 463 29.99 18.36 -6.55
N GLN A 464 31.20 18.94 -6.45
CA GLN A 464 32.15 18.65 -5.37
C GLN A 464 32.06 19.74 -4.30
N CYS A 465 31.84 19.34 -3.04
CA CYS A 465 31.86 20.26 -1.90
C CYS A 465 33.28 20.40 -1.32
N ASP A 466 33.61 21.59 -0.83
CA ASP A 466 34.91 21.89 -0.20
C ASP A 466 35.10 21.19 1.17
N ASN A 467 33.99 20.75 1.80
CA ASN A 467 34.02 19.83 2.93
C ASN A 467 33.83 18.40 2.38
N PRO A 468 34.81 17.49 2.52
CA PRO A 468 34.97 16.28 1.69
C PRO A 468 33.98 15.15 1.99
N ILE A 469 32.75 15.46 2.38
CA ILE A 469 31.77 14.49 2.88
C ILE A 469 30.59 14.33 1.91
N LEU A 470 30.36 15.28 0.98
CA LEU A 470 29.20 15.25 0.08
C LEU A 470 29.66 15.61 -1.34
N SER A 471 29.56 14.68 -2.27
CA SER A 471 29.70 14.96 -3.71
C SER A 471 28.54 14.31 -4.44
N VAL A 472 27.99 14.99 -5.43
CA VAL A 472 26.85 14.47 -6.21
C VAL A 472 27.28 14.31 -7.64
N VAL A 473 27.07 13.12 -8.20
CA VAL A 473 27.40 12.79 -9.58
C VAL A 473 26.10 12.61 -10.36
N ALA A 474 26.04 13.14 -11.56
CA ALA A 474 24.94 12.88 -12.47
C ALA A 474 25.45 12.77 -13.90
N ALA A 475 24.72 12.03 -14.73
CA ALA A 475 24.93 11.99 -16.17
C ALA A 475 23.68 12.47 -16.89
N GLY A 476 23.87 13.08 -18.05
CA GLY A 476 22.78 13.52 -18.94
C GLY A 476 23.27 13.62 -20.37
N ASP A 477 22.36 13.92 -21.30
CA ASP A 477 22.70 14.05 -22.72
C ASP A 477 23.63 15.23 -22.97
N THR A 478 23.59 16.23 -22.09
CA THR A 478 24.49 17.39 -22.08
C THR A 478 25.09 17.62 -20.69
N ALA A 479 26.25 18.28 -20.63
CA ALA A 479 26.89 18.64 -19.37
C ALA A 479 26.02 19.58 -18.52
N GLU A 480 25.26 20.48 -19.14
CA GLU A 480 24.34 21.37 -18.42
C GLU A 480 23.19 20.59 -17.76
N GLN A 481 22.62 19.63 -18.48
CA GLN A 481 21.59 18.74 -17.96
C GLN A 481 22.10 17.88 -16.80
N ALA A 482 23.32 17.34 -16.92
CA ALA A 482 24.00 16.64 -15.83
C ALA A 482 24.26 17.57 -14.63
N ALA A 483 24.64 18.83 -14.87
CA ALA A 483 24.89 19.82 -13.83
C ALA A 483 23.62 20.21 -13.06
N VAL A 484 22.50 20.41 -13.77
CA VAL A 484 21.17 20.65 -13.17
C VAL A 484 20.82 19.51 -12.22
N SER A 485 20.93 18.28 -12.71
CA SER A 485 20.70 17.06 -11.94
C SER A 485 21.56 16.98 -10.68
N ALA A 486 22.88 17.15 -10.84
CA ALA A 486 23.81 17.10 -9.71
C ALA A 486 23.54 18.22 -8.68
N ALA A 487 23.13 19.41 -9.12
CA ALA A 487 22.81 20.53 -8.25
C ALA A 487 21.55 20.28 -7.39
N TYR A 488 20.47 19.74 -7.97
CA TYR A 488 19.29 19.40 -7.17
C TYR A 488 19.53 18.23 -6.22
N GLY A 489 20.31 17.22 -6.64
CA GLY A 489 20.76 16.18 -5.72
C GLY A 489 21.57 16.78 -4.55
N HIS A 490 22.39 17.80 -4.81
CA HIS A 490 23.13 18.49 -3.75
C HIS A 490 22.21 19.27 -2.80
N LEU A 491 21.19 19.96 -3.33
CA LEU A 491 20.17 20.64 -2.53
C LEU A 491 19.35 19.67 -1.66
N ALA A 492 18.97 18.51 -2.21
CA ALA A 492 18.27 17.47 -1.46
C ALA A 492 19.14 16.90 -0.31
N LEU A 493 20.46 16.68 -0.52
CA LEU A 493 21.37 16.29 0.57
C LEU A 493 21.43 17.36 1.65
N ALA A 494 21.54 18.62 1.25
CA ALA A 494 21.64 19.74 2.19
C ALA A 494 20.37 19.85 3.08
N GLN A 495 19.20 19.69 2.46
CA GLN A 495 17.90 19.69 3.16
C GLN A 495 17.80 18.52 4.16
N LEU A 496 18.12 17.28 3.75
CA LEU A 496 18.11 16.12 4.66
C LEU A 496 19.09 16.25 5.82
N HIS A 497 20.27 16.80 5.55
CA HIS A 497 21.28 17.04 6.58
C HIS A 497 20.80 18.09 7.60
N ALA A 498 20.18 19.17 7.13
CA ALA A 498 19.59 20.19 7.99
C ALA A 498 18.47 19.61 8.88
N ASP A 499 17.63 18.74 8.33
CA ASP A 499 16.55 18.07 9.04
C ASP A 499 17.04 16.96 9.99
N LYS A 500 18.35 16.66 10.05
CA LYS A 500 18.94 15.54 10.82
C LYS A 500 18.40 14.16 10.43
N HIS A 501 17.91 14.04 9.20
CA HIS A 501 17.46 12.79 8.59
C HIS A 501 18.58 12.08 7.82
N CYS A 502 19.77 12.69 7.79
CA CYS A 502 21.02 11.97 7.60
C CYS A 502 21.37 11.20 8.90
N PRO A 503 21.81 9.94 8.85
CA PRO A 503 22.16 9.15 10.03
C PRO A 503 23.20 9.90 10.89
N PRO A 504 23.13 9.76 12.23
CA PRO A 504 23.92 10.56 13.16
C PRO A 504 25.42 10.42 12.92
N HIS A 505 26.10 11.57 12.89
CA HIS A 505 27.52 11.76 12.56
C HIS A 505 28.51 11.31 13.65
N ASP A 506 28.07 10.69 14.74
CA ASP A 506 28.84 10.55 15.99
C ASP A 506 29.89 9.41 16.03
N GLY A 507 30.41 8.96 14.90
CA GLY A 507 31.52 7.98 14.93
C GLY A 507 32.26 7.69 13.63
N TRP A 508 32.06 8.47 12.57
CA TRP A 508 32.48 8.12 11.20
C TRP A 508 33.13 9.31 10.48
N SER A 509 34.21 9.84 11.07
CA SER A 509 34.94 11.01 10.58
C SER A 509 36.26 10.62 9.90
N HIS A 510 36.27 10.45 8.57
CA HIS A 510 37.49 10.54 7.75
C HIS A 510 37.19 11.16 6.38
N ALA A 511 38.11 11.97 5.88
CA ALA A 511 37.99 12.80 4.68
C ALA A 511 38.14 11.98 3.38
N LEU A 512 37.33 12.28 2.35
CA LEU A 512 37.61 11.81 0.98
C LEU A 512 38.91 12.44 0.44
N PRO A 513 39.66 11.72 -0.42
CA PRO A 513 40.70 12.35 -1.22
C PRO A 513 40.04 13.31 -2.22
N ALA A 514 40.49 14.57 -2.25
CA ALA A 514 40.05 15.54 -3.24
C ALA A 514 40.28 15.00 -4.66
N LEU A 515 39.31 15.16 -5.57
CA LEU A 515 39.55 14.95 -7.00
C LEU A 515 40.64 15.92 -7.43
N ALA A 516 41.84 15.41 -7.68
CA ALA A 516 42.96 16.23 -8.09
C ALA A 516 42.76 16.64 -9.55
N LEU A 517 42.61 17.95 -9.79
CA LEU A 517 42.89 18.52 -11.11
C LEU A 517 44.28 18.06 -11.52
N ARG A 518 44.45 17.67 -12.79
CA ARG A 518 45.65 16.97 -13.27
C ARG A 518 46.87 17.88 -13.32
N GLU A 519 47.39 18.27 -12.17
CA GLU A 519 48.75 18.72 -11.97
C GLU A 519 49.37 17.96 -10.80
N SER A 520 50.47 17.29 -11.10
CA SER A 520 51.39 16.60 -10.18
C SER A 520 50.93 15.28 -9.56
N SER A 521 51.58 14.24 -10.06
CA SER A 521 51.68 12.87 -9.57
C SER A 521 51.93 12.74 -8.07
N MET A 522 50.99 12.15 -7.33
CA MET A 522 51.26 11.17 -6.27
C MET A 522 50.03 10.28 -6.03
N ARG A 523 50.26 8.96 -6.01
CA ARG A 523 49.25 7.93 -5.75
C ARG A 523 49.05 7.77 -4.24
N CYS A 524 47.80 7.77 -3.77
CA CYS A 524 47.41 7.12 -2.52
C CYS A 524 46.34 6.06 -2.84
N LEU A 525 46.71 4.79 -2.67
CA LEU A 525 45.84 3.63 -2.73
C LEU A 525 45.56 3.17 -1.31
N ALA A 526 44.33 3.33 -0.84
CA ALA A 526 43.63 2.48 0.11
C ALA A 526 42.42 3.24 0.67
N GLU A 527 41.20 2.88 0.26
CA GLU A 527 39.97 2.84 1.06
C GLU A 527 38.73 2.77 0.13
N GLU A 528 37.79 1.86 0.43
CA GLU A 528 36.53 1.70 -0.28
C GLU A 528 35.45 2.64 0.30
N PRO A 529 34.69 3.37 -0.54
CA PRO A 529 33.68 4.32 -0.10
C PRO A 529 32.27 3.69 0.10
N VAL A 530 31.53 4.15 1.11
CA VAL A 530 30.12 3.86 1.40
C VAL A 530 29.23 5.01 0.90
N THR A 531 28.01 4.75 0.39
CA THR A 531 27.12 5.73 -0.27
C THR A 531 25.73 5.95 0.33
N GLU A 532 25.27 7.21 0.30
CA GLU A 532 23.84 7.59 0.32
C GLU A 532 23.40 8.11 -1.07
N LEU A 533 22.19 7.74 -1.49
CA LEU A 533 21.63 8.04 -2.81
C LEU A 533 20.41 8.95 -2.76
N LEU A 534 20.28 9.77 -3.81
CA LEU A 534 19.15 10.63 -4.11
C LEU A 534 18.79 10.55 -5.59
N THR A 535 17.50 10.67 -5.92
CA THR A 535 16.95 10.49 -7.28
C THR A 535 16.14 11.71 -7.77
N ASP A 536 16.41 12.21 -8.99
CA ASP A 536 15.81 13.43 -9.60
C ASP A 536 14.57 13.19 -10.50
N PRO A 537 13.55 14.07 -10.45
CA PRO A 537 12.35 14.07 -11.28
C PRO A 537 12.46 14.64 -12.70
N ARG A 538 13.49 15.39 -13.11
CA ARG A 538 13.46 16.13 -14.39
C ARG A 538 13.80 15.31 -15.63
N LEU A 539 14.35 14.12 -15.46
CA LEU A 539 14.86 13.34 -16.58
C LEU A 539 14.69 11.85 -16.28
N SER A 540 13.58 11.25 -16.75
CA SER A 540 13.46 9.79 -16.80
C SER A 540 14.52 9.13 -17.71
N ALA A 541 15.38 9.92 -18.36
CA ALA A 541 16.48 9.49 -19.22
C ALA A 541 17.88 9.92 -18.73
N ALA A 542 18.01 10.57 -17.57
CA ALA A 542 19.30 11.06 -17.06
C ALA A 542 19.49 10.62 -15.61
N GLY A 543 20.01 9.41 -15.50
CA GLY A 543 20.40 8.72 -14.29
C GLY A 543 21.17 9.59 -13.33
N LEU A 544 20.47 10.00 -12.27
CA LEU A 544 21.14 10.33 -11.03
C LEU A 544 21.53 9.08 -10.28
N THR A 545 22.75 9.14 -9.82
CA THR A 545 23.30 8.39 -8.73
C THR A 545 23.97 9.42 -7.85
N ALA A 546 23.25 10.00 -6.88
CA ALA A 546 23.96 10.77 -5.85
C ALA A 546 24.83 9.79 -5.05
N VAL A 547 26.10 10.10 -4.89
CA VAL A 547 27.10 9.19 -4.32
C VAL A 547 27.76 9.92 -3.16
N ALA A 548 27.15 9.91 -1.97
CA ALA A 548 27.81 10.45 -0.78
C ALA A 548 28.88 9.47 -0.29
N LEU A 549 30.11 9.57 -0.79
CA LEU A 549 31.20 8.63 -0.48
C LEU A 549 31.74 8.90 0.94
N ARG A 550 31.83 7.87 1.79
CA ARG A 550 32.71 7.89 2.97
C ARG A 550 33.59 6.65 3.01
N PRO A 551 34.92 6.77 3.14
CA PRO A 551 35.79 5.62 3.30
C PRO A 551 35.59 4.95 4.67
N ARG A 552 35.64 3.61 4.71
CA ARG A 552 35.75 2.82 5.94
C ARG A 552 37.20 2.40 6.15
N THR A 553 37.82 2.84 7.25
CA THR A 553 38.96 2.09 7.83
C THR A 553 38.41 0.86 8.55
N TRP A 554 38.84 -0.33 8.13
CA TRP A 554 38.71 -1.50 8.96
C TRP A 554 39.64 -1.30 10.16
N ILE A 555 39.10 -1.18 11.37
CA ILE A 555 39.90 -1.50 12.55
C ILE A 555 40.22 -2.99 12.38
N PRO A 556 41.49 -3.40 12.21
CA PRO A 556 41.81 -4.82 12.25
C PRO A 556 41.32 -5.31 13.62
N ALA A 557 40.42 -6.29 13.61
CA ALA A 557 40.16 -7.08 14.79
C ALA A 557 41.52 -7.60 15.24
N SER A 558 42.07 -7.00 16.28
CA SER A 558 43.20 -7.60 16.97
C SER A 558 42.69 -8.98 17.40
N PRO A 559 43.37 -10.08 17.03
CA PRO A 559 43.00 -11.37 17.58
C PRO A 559 42.99 -11.21 19.11
N PRO A 560 42.03 -11.80 19.84
CA PRO A 560 42.01 -11.66 21.28
C PRO A 560 43.36 -12.15 21.79
N THR A 561 44.18 -11.23 22.29
CA THR A 561 45.33 -11.59 23.11
C THR A 561 44.74 -12.32 24.30
N VAL A 562 44.98 -13.63 24.32
CA VAL A 562 44.78 -14.46 25.50
C VAL A 562 45.60 -13.81 26.60
N ASP A 563 44.93 -13.07 27.46
CA ASP A 563 45.53 -12.51 28.64
C ASP A 563 45.88 -13.69 29.56
N SER A 564 47.15 -14.04 29.56
CA SER A 564 47.72 -15.07 30.43
C SER A 564 48.01 -14.45 31.81
N ALA A 565 46.96 -13.85 32.39
CA ALA A 565 46.94 -13.40 33.76
C ALA A 565 45.68 -13.94 34.44
N VAL A 566 45.74 -15.26 34.65
CA VAL A 566 45.02 -15.94 35.72
C VAL A 566 45.27 -15.20 37.03
N HIS A 567 44.19 -14.81 37.73
CA HIS A 567 43.96 -15.01 39.18
C HIS A 567 43.14 -13.86 39.81
N ARG A 568 41.80 -14.02 39.90
CA ARG A 568 41.07 -14.37 41.14
C ARG A 568 39.54 -14.17 40.98
N PRO A 569 38.72 -15.03 41.62
CA PRO A 569 37.27 -14.89 41.67
C PRO A 569 36.85 -14.00 42.84
N LEU A 570 35.64 -13.44 42.77
CA LEU A 570 34.71 -13.07 43.88
C LEU A 570 33.52 -12.38 43.19
N VAL A 571 32.36 -13.02 43.02
CA VAL A 571 31.27 -13.14 44.02
C VAL A 571 31.02 -11.82 44.76
N SER A 572 30.00 -11.09 44.30
CA SER A 572 28.85 -10.63 45.09
C SER A 572 27.72 -10.23 44.15
#